data_AF-A0A1F5ZZ71-F1
#
_entry.id   AF-A0A1F5ZZ71-F1
#
_cell.length_a   1.000
_cell.length_b   1.000
_cell.length_c   1.000
_cell.angle_alpha   90.00
_cell.angle_beta   90.00
_cell.angle_gamma   90.00
#
_symmetry.space_group_name_H-M   'P 1'
#
loop_
_entity.id
_entity.type
_entity.pdbx_description
1 polymer ?
#
loop_
_entity_poly.entity_id
_entity_poly.type
_entity_poly.pdbx_seq_one_letter_code
_entity_poly.pdbx_strand_id
1 'polypeptide(L)'
;MKQPSSSDPINIFKLTTITIGALLILASAFLIAYRYSQSRQGGIVLPGGVTYLGSTPTIPLALSPTPTTAPLSFTTDATTSYKEFFGAKYPYVFSYPETLPLVVFPNDPLDSVAISWGNLLPQQNILLNMEFMADRDNSDVYKTKKEFVENWWQYFSGLKGVASVQPFTNLNGLKGYKAQYINLENAAPNVDVFFEVPGRSDIMIHLANGILDQTIFDRIIDSVKWIAPT
;
A
#
# COMPACT_ATOMS: atom_id res chain seq x y z
N MET A 1 2.50 69.73 11.13
CA MET A 1 3.12 68.43 10.78
C MET A 1 3.89 67.93 11.99
N LYS A 2 3.45 66.83 12.63
CA LYS A 2 4.19 66.15 13.70
C LYS A 2 4.97 65.01 13.04
N GLN A 3 6.30 65.08 13.04
CA GLN A 3 7.13 63.91 12.76
C GLN A 3 6.96 62.92 13.92
N PRO A 4 6.68 61.63 13.66
CA PRO A 4 6.88 60.59 14.67
C PRO A 4 8.35 60.17 14.61
N SER A 5 9.11 60.46 15.66
CA SER A 5 10.40 59.82 15.89
C SER A 5 10.37 59.11 17.24
N SER A 6 10.23 57.78 17.20
CA SER A 6 10.74 56.91 18.24
C SER A 6 10.88 55.50 17.68
N SER A 7 11.96 55.25 16.94
CA SER A 7 12.47 53.89 16.80
C SER A 7 13.11 53.53 18.13
N ASP A 8 12.32 52.94 19.04
CA ASP A 8 12.85 52.37 20.27
C ASP A 8 13.96 51.37 19.91
N PRO A 9 15.14 51.43 20.57
CA PRO A 9 16.21 50.50 20.27
C PRO A 9 15.71 49.08 20.58
N ILE A 10 15.77 48.21 19.56
CA ILE A 10 15.36 46.81 19.69
C ILE A 10 16.13 46.19 20.84
N ASN A 11 15.42 45.86 21.91
CA ASN A 11 16.02 45.22 23.08
C ASN A 11 16.36 43.78 22.70
N ILE A 12 17.61 43.57 22.26
CA ILE A 12 18.12 42.29 21.76
C ILE A 12 17.89 41.19 22.79
N PHE A 13 18.06 41.48 24.09
CA PHE A 13 17.77 40.52 25.15
C PHE A 13 16.31 40.07 25.16
N LYS A 14 15.34 40.99 25.06
CA LYS A 14 13.91 40.64 24.96
C LYS A 14 13.61 39.84 23.69
N LEU A 15 14.21 40.20 22.56
CA LEU A 15 14.03 39.49 21.29
C LEU A 15 14.58 38.06 21.38
N THR A 16 15.77 37.88 21.96
CA THR A 16 16.40 36.57 22.17
C THR A 16 15.58 35.69 23.12
N THR A 17 15.06 36.22 24.23
CA THR A 17 14.22 35.45 25.16
C THR A 17 12.91 35.00 24.51
N ILE A 18 12.26 35.87 23.73
CA ILE A 18 11.03 35.51 23.00
C ILE A 18 11.31 34.44 21.95
N THR A 19 12.43 34.56 21.22
CA THR A 19 12.80 33.61 20.16
C THR A 19 13.11 32.22 20.72
N ILE A 20 13.87 32.15 21.82
CA ILE A 20 14.16 30.89 22.50
C ILE A 20 12.88 30.26 23.07
N GLY A 21 12.01 31.08 23.69
CA GLY A 21 10.72 30.61 24.18
C GLY A 21 9.84 30.02 23.07
N ALA A 22 9.77 30.70 21.92
CA ALA A 22 9.01 30.23 20.76
C ALA A 22 9.57 28.91 20.20
N LEU A 23 10.91 28.79 20.09
CA LEU A 23 11.57 27.57 19.64
C LEU A 23 11.31 26.39 20.59
N LEU A 24 11.33 26.62 21.89
CA LEU A 24 11.02 25.58 22.88
C LEU A 24 9.56 25.11 22.79
N ILE A 25 8.61 26.03 22.58
CA ILE A 25 7.20 25.69 22.39
C ILE A 25 7.02 24.87 21.11
N LEU A 26 7.65 25.27 20.00
CA LEU A 26 7.62 24.54 18.74
C LEU A 26 8.24 23.14 18.85
N ALA A 27 9.41 23.03 19.48
CA ALA A 27 10.06 21.74 19.72
C ALA A 27 9.19 20.83 20.60
N SER A 28 8.56 21.38 21.63
CA SER A 28 7.66 20.65 22.52
C SER A 28 6.40 20.16 21.80
N ALA A 29 5.76 21.04 21.02
CA ALA A 29 4.58 20.69 20.22
C ALA A 29 4.90 19.61 19.19
N PHE A 30 6.05 19.72 18.52
CA PHE A 30 6.53 18.71 17.58
C PHE A 30 6.77 17.37 18.27
N LEU A 31 7.41 17.35 19.43
CA LEU A 31 7.69 16.12 20.17
C LEU A 31 6.41 15.43 20.67
N ILE A 32 5.43 16.22 21.11
CA ILE A 32 4.10 15.73 21.52
C ILE A 32 3.37 15.15 20.31
N ALA A 33 3.31 15.87 19.18
CA ALA A 33 2.68 15.39 17.96
C ALA A 33 3.34 14.11 17.42
N TYR A 34 4.68 14.05 17.44
CA TYR A 34 5.45 12.89 17.02
C TYR A 34 5.18 11.66 17.92
N ARG A 35 5.18 11.83 19.25
CA ARG A 35 4.85 10.75 20.18
C ARG A 35 3.38 10.33 20.11
N TYR A 36 2.48 11.28 19.91
CA TYR A 36 1.06 11.00 19.69
C TYR A 36 0.85 10.16 18.43
N SER A 37 1.54 10.50 17.34
CA SER A 37 1.52 9.74 16.08
C SER A 37 2.03 8.31 16.24
N GLN A 38 3.05 8.09 17.08
CA GLN A 38 3.61 6.75 17.35
C GLN A 38 2.68 5.87 18.22
N SER A 39 1.82 6.49 19.05
CA SER A 39 0.97 5.78 20.02
C SER A 39 -0.35 5.22 19.47
N ARG A 40 -0.73 5.56 18.24
CA ARG A 40 -1.92 5.00 17.58
C ARG A 40 -1.53 3.87 16.63
N GLN A 41 -1.41 2.66 17.17
CA GLN A 41 -1.54 1.44 16.37
C GLN A 41 -3.01 1.21 16.03
N GLY A 42 -3.32 0.99 14.75
CA GLY A 42 -4.58 0.37 14.30
C GLY A 42 -5.78 1.31 14.19
N GLY A 43 -5.89 1.98 13.05
CA GLY A 43 -7.08 2.72 12.64
C GLY A 43 -6.69 3.88 11.74
N ILE A 44 -6.67 3.65 10.44
CA ILE A 44 -6.56 4.73 9.45
C ILE A 44 -7.78 5.62 9.64
N VAL A 45 -7.59 6.72 10.35
CA VAL A 45 -8.45 7.90 10.27
C VAL A 45 -7.52 9.07 9.96
N LEU A 46 -7.32 9.29 8.67
CA LEU A 46 -6.78 10.55 8.17
C LEU A 46 -7.84 11.63 8.42
N PRO A 47 -7.49 12.82 8.95
CA PRO A 47 -8.34 13.99 8.82
C PRO A 47 -8.36 14.35 7.33
N GLY A 48 -9.29 13.73 6.60
CA GLY A 48 -9.34 13.69 5.15
C GLY A 48 -10.12 12.51 4.55
N GLY A 49 -10.44 11.46 5.31
CA GLY A 49 -11.46 10.46 4.90
C GLY A 49 -11.21 9.73 3.56
N VAL A 50 -9.97 9.70 3.07
CA VAL A 50 -9.59 8.97 1.86
C VAL A 50 -8.55 7.93 2.22
N THR A 51 -8.93 6.65 2.18
CA THR A 51 -7.95 5.59 2.00
C THR A 51 -7.40 5.66 0.56
N TYR A 52 -6.28 5.00 0.28
CA TYR A 52 -5.56 4.99 -1.01
C TYR A 52 -6.38 4.53 -2.24
N LEU A 53 -7.66 4.20 -2.06
CA LEU A 53 -8.63 3.82 -3.10
C LEU A 53 -9.55 5.00 -3.51
N GLY A 54 -9.25 6.22 -3.08
CA GLY A 54 -10.17 7.35 -3.23
C GLY A 54 -11.31 7.31 -2.20
N SER A 55 -12.23 8.28 -2.29
CA SER A 55 -13.32 8.49 -1.31
C SER A 55 -14.07 7.20 -1.02
N THR A 56 -14.05 6.80 0.25
CA THR A 56 -14.74 5.61 0.77
C THR A 56 -16.23 5.68 0.38
N PRO A 57 -16.73 4.81 -0.52
CA PRO A 57 -18.16 4.70 -0.71
C PRO A 57 -18.77 4.22 0.62
N THR A 58 -19.77 4.94 1.13
CA THR A 58 -20.62 4.47 2.22
C THR A 58 -21.45 3.31 1.70
N ILE A 59 -20.89 2.10 1.69
CA ILE A 59 -21.67 0.89 1.45
C ILE A 59 -22.49 0.64 2.72
N PRO A 60 -23.84 0.56 2.64
CA PRO A 60 -24.63 0.12 3.77
C PRO A 60 -24.14 -1.28 4.17
N LEU A 61 -23.76 -1.45 5.44
CA LEU A 61 -23.53 -2.74 6.09
C LEU A 61 -24.82 -3.57 6.03
N ALA A 62 -25.07 -4.21 4.91
CA ALA A 62 -26.14 -5.18 4.73
C ALA A 62 -25.51 -6.55 4.45
N LEU A 63 -25.19 -7.23 5.57
CA LEU A 63 -25.40 -8.66 5.79
C LEU A 63 -24.93 -9.63 4.70
N SER A 64 -23.66 -10.00 4.76
CA SER A 64 -23.30 -11.41 4.58
C SER A 64 -22.97 -11.99 5.96
N PRO A 65 -23.51 -13.16 6.35
CA PRO A 65 -23.23 -13.74 7.66
C PRO A 65 -21.75 -14.14 7.72
N THR A 66 -20.95 -13.38 8.46
CA THR A 66 -19.54 -13.71 8.69
C THR A 66 -19.46 -14.97 9.56
N PRO A 67 -18.77 -16.04 9.13
CA PRO A 67 -18.46 -17.14 10.03
C PRO A 67 -17.51 -16.65 11.13
N THR A 68 -17.87 -16.86 12.39
CA THR A 68 -17.16 -16.36 13.58
C THR A 68 -15.75 -16.95 13.80
N THR A 69 -15.21 -17.75 12.87
CA THR A 69 -13.83 -18.30 12.96
C THR A 69 -13.37 -18.75 11.58
N ALA A 70 -13.16 -17.83 10.64
CA ALA A 70 -12.35 -18.15 9.47
C ALA A 70 -10.91 -18.47 9.93
N PRO A 71 -10.24 -19.49 9.39
CA PRO A 71 -8.83 -19.73 9.66
C PRO A 71 -7.99 -18.49 9.34
N LEU A 72 -6.87 -18.30 10.03
CA LEU A 72 -5.97 -17.15 9.81
C LEU A 72 -5.51 -17.03 8.34
N SER A 73 -5.42 -18.16 7.64
CA SER A 73 -5.08 -18.23 6.23
C SER A 73 -6.13 -18.97 5.43
N PHE A 74 -6.39 -18.53 4.20
CA PHE A 74 -7.17 -19.26 3.22
C PHE A 74 -6.40 -20.47 2.72
N THR A 75 -7.03 -21.62 2.81
CA THR A 75 -6.59 -22.88 2.21
C THR A 75 -7.71 -23.44 1.34
N THR A 76 -7.37 -24.30 0.39
CA THR A 76 -8.34 -24.99 -0.46
C THR A 76 -7.84 -26.41 -0.74
N ASP A 77 -8.76 -27.32 -1.06
CA ASP A 77 -8.39 -28.67 -1.44
C ASP A 77 -7.56 -28.67 -2.73
N ALA A 78 -6.63 -29.61 -2.84
CA ALA A 78 -5.77 -29.74 -4.02
C ALA A 78 -6.55 -30.00 -5.32
N THR A 79 -7.77 -30.52 -5.22
CA THR A 79 -8.67 -30.82 -6.34
C THR A 79 -9.56 -29.63 -6.74
N THR A 80 -9.56 -28.53 -5.99
CA THR A 80 -10.38 -27.35 -6.30
C THR A 80 -10.04 -26.80 -7.68
N SER A 81 -11.07 -26.54 -8.48
CA SER A 81 -10.90 -25.93 -9.81
C SER A 81 -10.44 -24.48 -9.69
N TYR A 82 -9.59 -24.08 -10.63
CA TYR A 82 -9.14 -22.69 -10.75
C TYR A 82 -9.85 -22.06 -11.94
N LYS A 83 -10.30 -20.82 -11.77
CA LYS A 83 -10.88 -19.99 -12.84
C LYS A 83 -9.98 -18.81 -13.13
N GLU A 84 -10.11 -18.26 -14.33
CA GLU A 84 -9.39 -17.06 -14.75
C GLU A 84 -10.14 -15.79 -14.30
N PHE A 85 -9.38 -14.81 -13.82
CA PHE A 85 -9.80 -13.44 -13.60
C PHE A 85 -9.16 -12.57 -14.67
N PHE A 86 -9.96 -11.75 -15.34
CA PHE A 86 -9.49 -10.76 -16.32
C PHE A 86 -9.57 -9.37 -15.70
N GLY A 87 -8.51 -8.58 -15.83
CA GLY A 87 -8.51 -7.18 -15.42
C GLY A 87 -9.62 -6.39 -16.12
N ALA A 88 -10.28 -5.49 -15.40
CA ALA A 88 -11.39 -4.71 -15.95
C ALA A 88 -10.90 -3.52 -16.78
N LYS A 89 -9.71 -3.00 -16.46
CA LYS A 89 -9.11 -1.82 -17.11
C LYS A 89 -7.79 -2.14 -17.79
N TYR A 90 -7.04 -3.09 -17.25
CA TYR A 90 -5.74 -3.49 -17.77
C TYR A 90 -5.77 -4.92 -18.28
N PRO A 91 -5.02 -5.24 -19.35
CA PRO A 91 -5.09 -6.55 -19.98
C PRO A 91 -4.21 -7.58 -19.25
N TYR A 92 -4.37 -7.72 -17.93
CA TYR A 92 -3.80 -8.82 -17.19
C TYR A 92 -4.83 -9.92 -16.99
N VAL A 93 -4.34 -11.14 -16.82
CA VAL A 93 -5.14 -12.29 -16.42
C VAL A 93 -4.37 -13.08 -15.36
N PHE A 94 -5.07 -13.66 -14.40
CA PHE A 94 -4.51 -14.64 -13.47
C PHE A 94 -5.56 -15.70 -13.13
N SER A 95 -5.11 -16.87 -12.71
CA SER A 95 -5.95 -17.97 -12.23
C SER A 95 -6.02 -17.97 -10.72
N TYR A 96 -7.19 -18.29 -10.16
CA TYR A 96 -7.41 -18.37 -8.72
C TYR A 96 -8.38 -19.52 -8.37
N PRO A 97 -8.32 -20.09 -7.15
CA PRO A 97 -9.28 -21.09 -6.71
C PRO A 97 -10.71 -20.55 -6.82
N GLU A 98 -11.63 -21.33 -7.35
CA GLU A 98 -13.02 -20.87 -7.52
C GLU A 98 -13.72 -20.56 -6.18
N THR A 99 -13.25 -21.18 -5.10
CA THR A 99 -13.70 -21.02 -3.72
C THR A 99 -13.12 -19.78 -3.04
N LEU A 100 -12.11 -19.12 -3.63
CA LEU A 100 -11.52 -17.90 -3.07
C LEU A 100 -12.48 -16.71 -3.31
N PRO A 101 -13.01 -16.08 -2.25
CA PRO A 101 -13.98 -14.99 -2.38
C PRO A 101 -13.29 -13.67 -2.76
N LEU A 102 -13.12 -13.45 -4.07
CA LEU A 102 -12.59 -12.20 -4.59
C LEU A 102 -13.62 -11.06 -4.55
N VAL A 103 -13.15 -9.85 -4.29
CA VAL A 103 -13.92 -8.61 -4.32
C VAL A 103 -13.23 -7.63 -5.26
N VAL A 104 -14.00 -7.01 -6.15
CA VAL A 104 -13.55 -5.94 -7.04
C VAL A 104 -14.20 -4.62 -6.63
N PHE A 105 -13.46 -3.52 -6.75
CA PHE A 105 -13.96 -2.20 -6.38
C PHE A 105 -14.51 -1.46 -7.61
N PRO A 106 -15.78 -1.04 -7.61
CA PRO A 106 -16.34 -0.28 -8.72
C PRO A 106 -15.56 1.01 -8.98
N ASN A 107 -15.26 1.27 -10.25
CA ASN A 107 -14.54 2.45 -10.74
C ASN A 107 -13.10 2.64 -10.25
N ASP A 108 -12.51 1.67 -9.56
CA ASP A 108 -11.14 1.78 -9.04
C ASP A 108 -10.10 1.95 -10.18
N PRO A 109 -9.36 3.06 -10.25
CA PRO A 109 -8.34 3.28 -11.28
C PRO A 109 -7.20 2.25 -11.25
N LEU A 110 -6.93 1.63 -10.10
CA LEU A 110 -5.84 0.68 -9.92
C LEU A 110 -6.24 -0.77 -10.24
N ASP A 111 -7.49 -1.00 -10.66
CA ASP A 111 -8.00 -2.35 -10.98
C ASP A 111 -7.78 -3.34 -9.82
N SER A 112 -7.97 -2.86 -8.57
CA SER A 112 -7.64 -3.65 -7.39
C SER A 112 -8.62 -4.79 -7.20
N VAL A 113 -8.04 -5.94 -6.84
CA VAL A 113 -8.74 -7.17 -6.48
C VAL A 113 -8.38 -7.50 -5.04
N ALA A 114 -9.38 -7.61 -4.20
CA ALA A 114 -9.25 -7.95 -2.79
C ALA A 114 -9.81 -9.34 -2.48
N ILE A 115 -9.53 -9.84 -1.28
CA ILE A 115 -10.12 -11.08 -0.78
C ILE A 115 -11.02 -10.76 0.43
N SER A 116 -12.28 -11.18 0.35
CA SER A 116 -13.22 -11.11 1.48
C SER A 116 -13.04 -12.32 2.40
N TRP A 117 -12.25 -12.19 3.46
CA TRP A 117 -11.93 -13.30 4.35
C TRP A 117 -12.06 -12.95 5.83
N GLY A 118 -12.80 -13.77 6.58
CA GLY A 118 -13.04 -13.56 8.00
C GLY A 118 -13.62 -12.19 8.31
N ASN A 119 -13.04 -11.49 9.29
CA ASN A 119 -13.47 -10.16 9.72
C ASN A 119 -12.65 -9.01 9.08
N LEU A 120 -11.79 -9.31 8.10
CA LEU A 120 -11.00 -8.28 7.43
C LEU A 120 -11.85 -7.55 6.40
N LEU A 121 -11.77 -6.22 6.40
CA LEU A 121 -12.34 -5.43 5.32
C LEU A 121 -11.58 -5.70 4.02
N PRO A 122 -12.24 -5.87 2.86
CA PRO A 122 -11.55 -6.10 1.59
C PRO A 122 -10.44 -5.07 1.29
N GLN A 123 -10.63 -3.80 1.68
CA GLN A 123 -9.64 -2.73 1.51
C GLN A 123 -8.37 -2.91 2.35
N GLN A 124 -8.33 -3.89 3.25
CA GLN A 124 -7.17 -4.23 4.06
C GLN A 124 -6.52 -5.55 3.60
N ASN A 125 -7.11 -6.21 2.59
CA ASN A 125 -6.71 -7.53 2.12
C ASN A 125 -6.68 -7.55 0.59
N ILE A 126 -5.91 -6.62 0.02
CA ILE A 126 -5.68 -6.51 -1.42
C ILE A 126 -4.79 -7.68 -1.84
N LEU A 127 -5.27 -8.45 -2.82
CA LEU A 127 -4.51 -9.51 -3.47
C LEU A 127 -3.68 -8.95 -4.63
N LEU A 128 -4.29 -8.09 -5.45
CA LEU A 128 -3.68 -7.54 -6.64
C LEU A 128 -4.12 -6.10 -6.83
N ASN A 129 -3.22 -5.24 -7.27
CA ASN A 129 -3.52 -3.91 -7.80
C ASN A 129 -2.45 -3.48 -8.80
N MET A 130 -2.79 -2.51 -9.63
CA MET A 130 -1.80 -1.81 -10.44
C MET A 130 -1.10 -0.75 -9.59
N GLU A 131 0.23 -0.74 -9.64
CA GLU A 131 1.05 0.30 -9.03
C GLU A 131 1.39 1.34 -10.09
N PHE A 132 0.92 2.57 -9.89
CA PHE A 132 1.31 3.71 -10.71
C PHE A 132 2.44 4.43 -10.00
N MET A 133 3.63 4.37 -10.58
CA MET A 133 4.84 4.84 -9.90
C MET A 133 4.78 6.35 -9.67
N ALA A 134 4.22 7.11 -10.62
CA ALA A 134 4.06 8.56 -10.51
C ALA A 134 3.14 9.00 -9.37
N ASP A 135 2.16 8.17 -9.00
CA ASP A 135 1.22 8.46 -7.91
C ASP A 135 1.88 8.28 -6.52
N ARG A 136 2.98 7.53 -6.46
CA ARG A 136 3.82 7.40 -5.25
C ARG A 136 4.78 8.57 -5.15
N ASP A 137 5.60 8.74 -6.19
CA ASP A 137 6.50 9.88 -6.39
C ASP A 137 6.75 10.01 -7.89
N ASN A 138 6.59 11.21 -8.44
CA ASN A 138 6.76 11.45 -9.87
C ASN A 138 8.18 11.12 -10.38
N SER A 139 9.19 11.13 -9.50
CA SER A 139 10.56 10.74 -9.82
C SER A 139 10.72 9.22 -10.01
N ASP A 140 9.82 8.39 -9.47
CA ASP A 140 9.90 6.93 -9.56
C ASP A 140 9.77 6.39 -10.98
N VAL A 141 9.12 7.13 -11.87
CA VAL A 141 8.99 6.77 -13.30
C VAL A 141 10.36 6.69 -13.99
N TYR A 142 11.36 7.39 -13.46
CA TYR A 142 12.73 7.40 -13.98
C TYR A 142 13.67 6.42 -13.27
N LYS A 143 13.23 5.84 -12.15
CA LYS A 143 14.00 4.83 -11.42
C LYS A 143 13.92 3.49 -12.14
N THR A 144 14.88 2.61 -11.85
CA THR A 144 14.75 1.22 -12.29
C THR A 144 13.58 0.55 -11.55
N LYS A 145 12.93 -0.44 -12.18
CA LYS A 145 11.83 -1.18 -11.54
C LYS A 145 12.28 -1.84 -10.23
N LYS A 146 13.51 -2.36 -10.20
CA LYS A 146 14.12 -2.90 -8.98
C LYS A 146 14.24 -1.85 -7.87
N GLU A 147 14.75 -0.66 -8.20
CA GLU A 147 14.93 0.43 -7.24
C GLU A 147 13.60 0.94 -6.68
N PHE A 148 12.56 1.00 -7.51
CA PHE A 148 11.21 1.30 -7.04
C PHE A 148 10.73 0.27 -6.01
N VAL A 149 10.86 -1.03 -6.31
CA VAL A 149 10.48 -2.11 -5.40
C VAL A 149 11.29 -2.06 -4.10
N GLU A 150 12.60 -1.81 -4.17
CA GLU A 150 13.45 -1.68 -2.97
C GLU A 150 13.02 -0.52 -2.04
N ASN A 151 12.42 0.53 -2.60
CA ASN A 151 12.00 1.72 -1.87
C ASN A 151 10.49 1.79 -1.59
N TRP A 152 9.70 0.86 -2.13
CA TRP A 152 8.23 0.90 -2.05
C TRP A 152 7.70 1.00 -0.61
N TRP A 153 8.39 0.40 0.36
CA TRP A 153 8.04 0.46 1.77
C TRP A 153 7.95 1.89 2.33
N GLN A 154 8.65 2.86 1.73
CA GLN A 154 8.69 4.25 2.20
C GLN A 154 7.32 4.94 2.09
N TYR A 155 6.45 4.44 1.23
CA TYR A 155 5.10 4.97 1.03
C TYR A 155 4.08 4.49 2.07
N PHE A 156 4.49 3.59 2.98
CA PHE A 156 3.59 2.96 3.95
C PHE A 156 4.11 3.11 5.37
N SER A 157 3.31 3.73 6.24
CA SER A 157 3.65 3.96 7.64
C SER A 157 3.76 2.67 8.48
N GLY A 158 3.28 1.53 7.97
CA GLY A 158 3.37 0.23 8.62
C GLY A 158 4.68 -0.52 8.38
N LEU A 159 5.53 0.01 7.50
CA LEU A 159 6.80 -0.60 7.10
C LEU A 159 7.97 0.31 7.48
N LYS A 160 9.14 -0.28 7.68
CA LYS A 160 10.36 0.48 8.04
C LYS A 160 11.61 0.10 7.24
N GLY A 161 11.45 -0.84 6.30
CA GLY A 161 12.56 -1.29 5.48
C GLY A 161 12.18 -2.43 4.55
N VAL A 162 13.18 -2.90 3.82
CA VAL A 162 13.09 -4.07 2.94
C VAL A 162 14.08 -5.13 3.44
N ALA A 163 13.61 -6.37 3.57
CA ALA A 163 14.43 -7.50 3.97
C ALA A 163 15.09 -8.16 2.76
N SER A 164 14.34 -8.33 1.67
CA SER A 164 14.84 -8.93 0.44
C SER A 164 14.08 -8.42 -0.78
N VAL A 165 14.78 -8.34 -1.91
CA VAL A 165 14.20 -8.14 -3.26
C VAL A 165 14.93 -9.08 -4.20
N GLN A 166 14.20 -10.02 -4.79
CA GLN A 166 14.76 -11.05 -5.68
C GLN A 166 14.07 -11.02 -7.03
N PRO A 167 14.82 -10.90 -8.15
CA PRO A 167 14.23 -10.99 -9.47
C PRO A 167 13.73 -12.41 -9.72
N PHE A 168 12.61 -12.53 -10.44
CA PHE A 168 12.09 -13.81 -10.87
C PHE A 168 11.39 -13.68 -12.22
N THR A 169 11.04 -14.83 -12.80
CA THR A 169 10.21 -14.92 -13.99
C THR A 169 9.20 -16.03 -13.75
N ASN A 170 7.93 -15.75 -13.98
CA ASN A 170 6.88 -16.73 -13.78
C ASN A 170 6.80 -17.73 -14.94
N LEU A 171 5.93 -18.73 -14.81
CA LEU A 171 5.77 -19.77 -15.85
C LEU A 171 5.29 -19.23 -17.21
N ASN A 172 4.72 -18.02 -17.25
CA ASN A 172 4.30 -17.37 -18.49
C ASN A 172 5.35 -16.40 -19.06
N GLY A 173 6.55 -16.36 -18.49
CA GLY A 173 7.64 -15.50 -18.96
C GLY A 173 7.55 -14.04 -18.52
N LEU A 174 6.59 -13.70 -17.65
CA LEU A 174 6.47 -12.36 -17.09
C LEU A 174 7.56 -12.15 -16.02
N LYS A 175 8.34 -11.09 -16.17
CA LYS A 175 9.45 -10.75 -15.27
C LYS A 175 8.97 -9.88 -14.12
N GLY A 176 9.63 -10.00 -12.98
CA GLY A 176 9.28 -9.22 -11.81
C GLY A 176 10.25 -9.41 -10.65
N TYR A 177 9.81 -8.96 -9.47
CA TYR A 177 10.54 -9.04 -8.22
C TYR A 177 9.65 -9.60 -7.12
N LYS A 178 10.15 -10.58 -6.36
CA LYS A 178 9.58 -10.95 -5.06
C LYS A 178 10.28 -10.11 -4.00
N ALA A 179 9.52 -9.40 -3.19
CA ALA A 179 9.99 -8.54 -2.12
C ALA A 179 9.42 -8.99 -0.78
N GLN A 180 10.21 -8.81 0.28
CA GLN A 180 9.75 -8.97 1.65
C GLN A 180 10.07 -7.70 2.41
N TYR A 181 9.05 -7.04 2.95
CA TYR A 181 9.21 -5.79 3.68
C TYR A 181 9.18 -6.01 5.19
N ILE A 182 9.96 -5.19 5.90
CA ILE A 182 10.09 -5.27 7.35
C ILE A 182 9.01 -4.38 7.97
N ASN A 183 8.15 -4.97 8.78
CA ASN A 183 7.13 -4.26 9.54
C ASN A 183 7.73 -3.57 10.79
N LEU A 184 6.91 -2.81 11.51
CA LEU A 184 7.35 -2.10 12.71
C LEU A 184 7.88 -3.05 13.82
N GLU A 185 7.43 -4.30 13.85
CA GLU A 185 7.83 -5.34 14.80
C GLU A 185 9.14 -6.06 14.44
N ASN A 186 9.82 -5.65 13.37
CA ASN A 186 11.00 -6.34 12.80
C ASN A 186 10.70 -7.73 12.18
N ALA A 187 9.45 -8.01 11.82
CA ALA A 187 9.09 -9.20 11.07
C ALA A 187 8.88 -8.86 9.58
N ALA A 188 9.09 -9.85 8.71
CA ALA A 188 8.77 -9.77 7.29
C ALA A 188 7.80 -10.92 6.91
N PRO A 189 6.54 -10.86 7.40
CA PRO A 189 5.61 -11.98 7.30
C PRO A 189 5.03 -12.18 5.89
N ASN A 190 5.04 -11.13 5.08
CA ASN A 190 4.40 -11.11 3.78
C ASN A 190 5.42 -11.16 2.65
N VAL A 191 5.02 -11.81 1.57
CA VAL A 191 5.73 -11.77 0.29
C VAL A 191 4.88 -10.92 -0.66
N ASP A 192 5.49 -9.85 -1.13
CA ASP A 192 4.96 -8.98 -2.15
C ASP A 192 5.61 -9.33 -3.49
N VAL A 193 4.85 -9.30 -4.56
CA VAL A 193 5.30 -9.64 -5.90
C VAL A 193 4.95 -8.53 -6.85
N PHE A 194 5.97 -8.01 -7.54
CA PHE A 194 5.84 -6.92 -8.49
C PHE A 194 6.20 -7.43 -9.88
N PHE A 195 5.25 -7.49 -10.79
CA PHE A 195 5.52 -7.78 -12.20
C PHE A 195 5.77 -6.51 -12.99
N GLU A 196 6.78 -6.56 -13.84
CA GLU A 196 7.03 -5.54 -14.85
C GLU A 196 5.96 -5.66 -15.95
N VAL A 197 5.42 -4.52 -16.39
CA VAL A 197 4.49 -4.47 -17.52
C VAL A 197 5.30 -4.26 -18.81
N PRO A 198 5.23 -5.18 -19.80
CA PRO A 198 5.98 -5.04 -21.05
C PRO A 198 5.68 -3.70 -21.75
N GLY A 199 6.73 -2.97 -22.12
CA GLY A 199 6.62 -1.69 -22.81
C GLY A 199 6.14 -0.51 -21.94
N ARG A 200 6.02 -0.69 -20.62
CA ARG A 200 5.53 0.35 -19.69
C ARG A 200 6.48 0.58 -18.53
N SER A 201 7.09 1.76 -18.48
CA SER A 201 8.00 2.15 -17.39
C SER A 201 7.28 2.80 -16.21
N ASP A 202 6.02 3.18 -16.36
CA ASP A 202 5.24 3.97 -15.42
C ASP A 202 4.38 3.13 -14.46
N ILE A 203 4.13 1.87 -14.80
CA ILE A 203 3.26 0.97 -14.01
C ILE A 203 3.89 -0.39 -13.72
N MET A 204 3.41 -1.05 -12.67
CA MET A 204 3.70 -2.45 -12.33
C MET A 204 2.42 -3.16 -11.86
N ILE A 205 2.36 -4.48 -11.93
CA ILE A 205 1.31 -5.27 -11.27
C ILE A 205 1.85 -5.67 -9.90
N HIS A 206 1.18 -5.31 -8.83
CA HIS A 206 1.54 -5.70 -7.47
C HIS A 206 0.58 -6.77 -6.96
N LEU A 207 1.12 -7.81 -6.34
CA LEU A 207 0.37 -8.81 -5.61
C LEU A 207 0.95 -9.00 -4.21
N ALA A 208 0.11 -9.26 -3.22
CA ALA A 208 0.54 -9.60 -1.86
C ALA A 208 -0.09 -10.93 -1.43
N ASN A 209 0.68 -11.77 -0.73
CA ASN A 209 0.19 -13.06 -0.25
C ASN A 209 -0.96 -12.88 0.75
N GLY A 210 -0.86 -11.88 1.64
CA GLY A 210 -1.90 -11.53 2.61
C GLY A 210 -2.34 -12.75 3.43
N ILE A 211 -3.61 -13.13 3.29
CA ILE A 211 -4.18 -14.29 3.97
C ILE A 211 -4.00 -15.61 3.23
N LEU A 212 -3.39 -15.65 2.06
CA LEU A 212 -3.27 -16.88 1.27
C LEU A 212 -2.18 -17.80 1.82
N ASP A 213 -2.44 -19.12 1.79
CA ASP A 213 -1.37 -20.09 1.85
C ASP A 213 -0.34 -19.87 0.72
N GLN A 214 0.94 -20.07 1.02
CA GLN A 214 2.04 -19.83 0.10
C GLN A 214 1.89 -20.61 -1.21
N THR A 215 1.39 -21.85 -1.17
CA THR A 215 1.22 -22.70 -2.37
C THR A 215 0.17 -22.14 -3.30
N ILE A 216 -0.92 -21.60 -2.73
CA ILE A 216 -2.01 -20.98 -3.51
C ILE A 216 -1.50 -19.68 -4.12
N PHE A 217 -0.78 -18.88 -3.34
CA PHE A 217 -0.22 -17.62 -3.80
C PHE A 217 0.80 -17.83 -4.94
N ASP A 218 1.73 -18.79 -4.80
CA ASP A 218 2.68 -19.11 -5.85
C ASP A 218 1.99 -19.60 -7.14
N ARG A 219 0.91 -20.39 -7.03
CA ARG A 219 0.12 -20.80 -8.21
C ARG A 219 -0.59 -19.62 -8.88
N ILE A 220 -1.08 -18.65 -8.10
CA ILE A 220 -1.64 -17.40 -8.65
C ILE A 220 -0.54 -16.64 -9.39
N ILE A 221 0.62 -16.40 -8.77
CA ILE A 221 1.78 -15.72 -9.36
C ILE A 221 2.20 -16.38 -10.69
N ASP A 222 2.29 -17.71 -10.70
CA ASP A 222 2.70 -18.48 -11.88
C ASP A 222 1.70 -18.40 -13.03
N SER A 223 0.43 -18.11 -12.73
CA SER A 223 -0.62 -17.96 -13.73
C SER A 223 -0.77 -16.55 -14.30
N VAL A 224 -0.11 -15.54 -13.71
CA VAL A 224 -0.23 -14.14 -14.17
C VAL A 224 0.30 -14.01 -15.60
N LYS A 225 -0.46 -13.32 -16.45
CA LYS A 225 -0.07 -12.97 -17.83
C LYS A 225 -0.45 -11.52 -18.12
N TRP A 226 0.33 -10.91 -19.02
CA TRP A 226 -0.03 -9.65 -19.66
C TRP A 226 -0.40 -9.92 -21.13
N ILE A 227 -1.65 -9.72 -21.48
CA ILE A 227 -2.18 -9.94 -22.83
C ILE A 227 -2.11 -8.62 -23.58
N ALA A 228 -0.94 -8.24 -24.08
CA ALA A 228 -0.80 -7.02 -24.87
C ALA A 228 -1.82 -7.01 -26.03
N PRO A 229 -2.52 -5.88 -26.31
CA PRO A 229 -3.34 -5.78 -27.50
C PRO A 229 -2.45 -6.02 -28.73
N THR A 230 -2.81 -7.01 -29.54
CA THR A 230 -2.20 -7.28 -30.85
C THR A 230 -2.58 -6.23 -31.88
#